data_AF-A0A9P6KB11-F1
#
_entry.id   AF-A0A9P6KB11-F1
#
_cell.length_a   1.000
_cell.length_b   1.000
_cell.length_c   1.000
_cell.angle_alpha   90.00
_cell.angle_beta   90.00
_cell.angle_gamma   90.00
#
_symmetry.space_group_name_H-M   'P 1'
#
loop_
_entity.id
_entity.type
_entity.pdbx_description
1 polymer ?
#
loop_
_entity_poly.entity_id
_entity_poly.type
_entity_poly.pdbx_seq_one_letter_code
_entity_poly.pdbx_strand_id
1 'polypeptide(L)'
;MDGLVKALSDAPHHLRVVTFSMDDLYLPFKDQSELSQRYPANKLIEFRGLPGTHDIRLGTQTFQALGHANTKAAASATMSIPSYDKALNNGRGDQVPRDQWLHLQGPVDVVLFEGWSLGFKSIRDQAQLEAIRSTATFPPLHLAKHSLESLEWVNEALEEYEREWYPYFDIFVHLSAPNLSTVFQWRAEQERDLWRKKGAGMSEEQVSEFVARFMPAYELYLERLKHESLFRDGADRTPARDASAAGRHLRLDLDEGRDLLSTTLVE
;
A
#
# COMPACT_ATOMS: atom_id res chain seq x y z
N MET A 1 -7.18 11.72 -0.29
CA MET A 1 -8.15 10.94 -1.08
C MET A 1 -9.44 11.73 -1.31
N ASP A 2 -10.04 12.30 -0.27
CA ASP A 2 -11.34 13.02 -0.32
C ASP A 2 -11.45 14.08 -1.43
N GLY A 3 -10.39 14.86 -1.66
CA GLY A 3 -10.38 15.85 -2.74
C GLY A 3 -10.54 15.25 -4.13
N LEU A 4 -9.90 14.10 -4.40
CA LEU A 4 -10.01 13.40 -5.68
C LEU A 4 -11.39 12.73 -5.82
N VAL A 5 -11.88 12.10 -4.74
CA VAL A 5 -13.25 11.54 -4.72
C VAL A 5 -14.26 12.63 -5.05
N LYS A 6 -14.18 13.77 -4.37
CA LYS A 6 -15.05 14.91 -4.63
C LYS A 6 -14.92 15.41 -6.07
N ALA A 7 -13.70 15.55 -6.59
CA ALA A 7 -13.49 16.00 -7.96
C ALA A 7 -14.12 15.06 -8.99
N LEU A 8 -14.05 13.74 -8.79
CA LEU A 8 -14.63 12.73 -9.68
C LEU A 8 -16.14 12.58 -9.52
N SER A 9 -16.67 12.73 -8.30
CA SER A 9 -18.10 12.56 -8.01
C SER A 9 -18.94 13.82 -8.25
N ASP A 10 -18.34 15.01 -8.18
CA ASP A 10 -19.03 16.27 -8.44
C ASP A 10 -19.09 16.58 -9.95
N ALA A 11 -19.80 17.67 -10.30
CA ALA A 11 -19.79 18.20 -11.64
C ALA A 11 -18.36 18.58 -12.08
N PRO A 12 -17.94 18.29 -13.33
CA PRO A 12 -18.76 17.79 -14.44
C PRO A 12 -18.80 16.25 -14.58
N HIS A 13 -18.14 15.51 -13.68
CA HIS A 13 -17.85 14.09 -13.89
C HIS A 13 -18.96 13.15 -13.40
N HIS A 14 -19.57 13.42 -12.24
CA HIS A 14 -20.69 12.64 -11.69
C HIS A 14 -20.43 11.13 -11.58
N LEU A 15 -19.19 10.73 -11.30
CA LEU A 15 -18.80 9.32 -11.20
C LEU A 15 -19.12 8.76 -9.81
N ARG A 16 -19.57 7.50 -9.77
CA ARG A 16 -19.72 6.75 -8.52
C ARG A 16 -18.40 6.11 -8.16
N VAL A 17 -17.74 6.76 -7.22
CA VAL A 17 -16.42 6.39 -6.75
C VAL A 17 -16.55 5.56 -5.47
N VAL A 18 -15.93 4.40 -5.45
CA VAL A 18 -15.71 3.61 -4.23
C VAL A 18 -14.24 3.75 -3.85
N THR A 19 -13.97 3.91 -2.56
CA THR A 19 -12.61 4.03 -2.04
C THR A 19 -12.36 3.03 -0.93
N PHE A 20 -11.17 2.46 -0.91
CA PHE A 20 -10.67 1.72 0.24
C PHE A 20 -9.14 1.70 0.24
N SER A 21 -8.56 1.46 1.40
CA SER A 21 -7.12 1.45 1.60
C SER A 21 -6.60 0.03 1.72
N MET A 22 -5.33 -0.16 1.35
CA MET A 22 -4.58 -1.34 1.76
C MET A 22 -4.59 -1.52 3.29
N ASP A 23 -4.59 -0.42 4.05
CA ASP A 23 -4.63 -0.48 5.52
C ASP A 23 -5.97 -1.01 6.06
N ASP A 24 -7.07 -0.92 5.30
CA ASP A 24 -8.35 -1.53 5.67
C ASP A 24 -8.31 -3.07 5.59
N LEU A 25 -7.27 -3.60 4.93
CA LEU A 25 -7.05 -5.01 4.70
C LEU A 25 -5.97 -5.59 5.61
N TYR A 26 -5.54 -4.91 6.69
CA TYR A 26 -4.65 -5.54 7.66
C TYR A 26 -5.25 -6.84 8.23
N LEU A 27 -4.37 -7.77 8.60
CA LEU A 27 -4.77 -8.99 9.29
C LEU A 27 -5.57 -8.66 10.56
N PRO A 28 -6.58 -9.47 10.92
CA PRO A 28 -7.20 -9.40 12.24
C PRO A 28 -6.14 -9.48 13.34
N PHE A 29 -6.41 -8.87 14.49
CA PHE A 29 -5.45 -8.80 15.61
C PHE A 29 -4.92 -10.18 16.01
N LYS A 30 -5.81 -11.18 16.03
CA LYS A 30 -5.47 -12.57 16.31
C LYS A 30 -4.42 -13.10 15.34
N ASP A 31 -4.67 -12.95 14.04
CA ASP A 31 -3.81 -13.50 12.99
C ASP A 31 -2.47 -12.76 12.92
N GLN A 32 -2.47 -11.44 13.13
CA GLN A 32 -1.24 -10.64 13.29
C GLN A 32 -0.43 -11.08 14.51
N SER A 33 -1.09 -11.43 15.62
CA SER A 33 -0.43 -11.93 16.83
C SER A 33 0.19 -13.31 16.61
N GLU A 34 -0.53 -14.21 15.93
CA GLU A 34 -0.03 -15.53 15.54
C GLU A 34 1.17 -15.43 14.58
N LEU A 35 1.11 -14.51 13.61
CA LEU A 35 2.21 -14.23 12.69
C LEU A 35 3.47 -13.79 13.45
N SER A 36 3.33 -12.82 14.35
CA SER A 36 4.46 -12.32 15.16
C SER A 36 5.05 -13.40 16.07
N GLN A 37 4.22 -14.26 16.65
CA GLN A 37 4.68 -15.38 17.49
C GLN A 37 5.39 -16.47 16.68
N ARG A 38 5.00 -16.68 15.42
CA ARG A 38 5.64 -17.63 14.52
C ARG A 38 7.05 -17.19 14.11
N TYR A 39 7.29 -15.88 14.00
CA TYR A 39 8.57 -15.29 13.58
C TYR A 39 9.10 -14.28 14.59
N PRO A 40 9.45 -14.69 15.82
CA PRO A 40 9.77 -13.76 16.92
C PRO A 40 11.05 -12.93 16.67
N ALA A 41 11.95 -13.41 15.81
CA ALA A 41 13.17 -12.69 15.42
C ALA A 41 12.92 -11.67 14.30
N ASN A 42 11.83 -11.78 13.55
CA ASN A 42 11.54 -10.89 12.42
C ASN A 42 10.77 -9.64 12.88
N LYS A 43 11.52 -8.58 13.21
CA LYS A 43 10.96 -7.30 13.67
C LYS A 43 10.16 -6.53 12.61
N LEU A 44 10.30 -6.89 11.34
CA LEU A 44 9.57 -6.25 10.23
C LEU A 44 8.07 -6.59 10.27
N ILE A 45 7.72 -7.77 10.79
CA ILE A 45 6.34 -8.29 10.83
C ILE A 45 5.78 -8.47 12.23
N GLU A 46 6.46 -7.92 13.25
CA GLU A 46 5.97 -7.92 14.64
C GLU A 46 4.63 -7.17 14.79
N PHE A 47 4.42 -6.14 13.97
CA PHE A 47 3.19 -5.38 13.90
C PHE A 47 2.77 -5.18 12.46
N ARG A 48 1.50 -4.80 12.28
CA ARG A 48 0.94 -4.38 10.99
C ARG A 48 1.83 -3.33 10.30
N GLY A 49 1.95 -3.41 8.98
CA GLY A 49 2.60 -2.41 8.15
C GLY A 49 3.18 -2.96 6.84
N LEU A 50 4.19 -3.82 6.96
CA LEU A 50 4.94 -4.35 5.82
C LEU A 50 4.17 -5.45 5.05
N PRO A 51 4.54 -5.72 3.78
CA PRO A 51 4.03 -6.87 3.05
C PRO A 51 4.06 -8.15 3.88
N GLY A 52 2.97 -8.92 3.80
CA GLY A 52 2.69 -10.10 4.61
C GLY A 52 1.88 -9.84 5.89
N THR A 53 1.57 -8.58 6.21
CA THR A 53 0.70 -8.22 7.35
C THR A 53 -0.74 -7.86 6.97
N HIS A 54 -1.14 -8.10 5.72
CA HIS A 54 -2.49 -7.87 5.20
C HIS A 54 -3.20 -9.21 4.89
N ASP A 55 -4.52 -9.23 5.04
CA ASP A 55 -5.40 -10.31 4.57
C ASP A 55 -5.56 -10.22 3.05
N ILE A 56 -4.64 -10.89 2.34
CA ILE A 56 -4.62 -10.93 0.87
C ILE A 56 -5.95 -11.43 0.32
N ARG A 57 -6.51 -12.48 0.93
CA ARG A 57 -7.75 -13.10 0.47
C ARG A 57 -8.93 -12.14 0.59
N LEU A 58 -9.04 -11.40 1.69
CA LEU A 58 -10.06 -10.37 1.86
C LEU A 58 -9.94 -9.27 0.80
N GLY A 59 -8.71 -8.82 0.51
CA GLY A 59 -8.44 -7.87 -0.56
C GLY A 59 -8.92 -8.38 -1.93
N THR A 60 -8.50 -9.60 -2.30
CA THR A 60 -8.91 -10.25 -3.55
C THR A 60 -10.42 -10.39 -3.66
N GLN A 61 -11.10 -10.81 -2.60
CA GLN A 61 -12.57 -10.92 -2.57
C GLN A 61 -13.25 -9.55 -2.74
N THR A 62 -12.69 -8.51 -2.15
CA THR A 62 -13.19 -7.12 -2.28
C THR A 62 -13.04 -6.64 -3.72
N PHE A 63 -11.87 -6.83 -4.35
CA PHE A 63 -11.66 -6.51 -5.76
C PHE A 63 -12.60 -7.29 -6.68
N GLN A 64 -12.78 -8.59 -6.45
CA GLN A 64 -13.69 -9.41 -7.24
C GLN A 64 -15.14 -8.93 -7.12
N ALA A 65 -15.59 -8.57 -5.91
CA ALA A 65 -16.94 -8.05 -5.71
C ALA A 65 -17.14 -6.73 -6.48
N LEU A 66 -16.19 -5.80 -6.36
CA LEU A 66 -16.23 -4.52 -7.06
C LEU A 66 -16.11 -4.65 -8.59
N GLY A 67 -15.24 -5.54 -9.08
CA GLY A 67 -15.09 -5.81 -10.50
C GLY A 67 -16.36 -6.40 -11.14
N HIS A 68 -17.20 -7.07 -10.35
CA HIS A 68 -18.49 -7.60 -10.80
C HIS A 68 -19.68 -6.64 -10.55
N ALA A 69 -19.47 -5.48 -9.92
CA ALA A 69 -20.52 -4.55 -9.50
C ALA A 69 -21.51 -4.15 -10.61
N ASN A 70 -21.04 -4.16 -11.86
CA ASN A 70 -21.80 -3.68 -13.02
C ASN A 70 -22.38 -4.84 -13.86
N THR A 71 -22.20 -6.09 -13.43
CA THR A 71 -22.76 -7.25 -14.13
C THR A 71 -24.25 -7.39 -13.86
N LYS A 72 -25.00 -7.98 -14.80
CA LYS A 72 -26.44 -8.23 -14.62
C LYS A 72 -26.74 -9.11 -13.40
N ALA A 73 -25.86 -10.06 -13.10
CA ALA A 73 -26.00 -10.94 -11.94
C ALA A 73 -25.81 -10.20 -10.60
N ALA A 74 -25.09 -9.08 -10.60
CA ALA A 74 -24.80 -8.28 -9.42
C ALA A 74 -25.76 -7.10 -9.20
N ALA A 75 -26.78 -6.92 -10.05
CA ALA A 75 -27.69 -5.77 -10.03
C ALA A 75 -28.46 -5.55 -8.70
N SER A 76 -28.44 -6.53 -7.80
CA SER A 76 -28.98 -6.41 -6.43
C SER A 76 -28.06 -7.02 -5.37
N ALA A 77 -26.82 -7.38 -5.75
CA ALA A 77 -25.84 -7.91 -4.81
C ALA A 77 -25.27 -6.75 -3.99
N THR A 78 -25.27 -6.91 -2.67
CA THR A 78 -24.62 -5.96 -1.77
C THR A 78 -23.14 -6.31 -1.67
N MET A 79 -22.29 -5.33 -1.97
CA MET A 79 -20.85 -5.40 -1.77
C MET A 79 -20.51 -4.76 -0.44
N SER A 80 -19.42 -5.21 0.18
CA SER A 80 -18.95 -4.69 1.45
C SER A 80 -17.50 -4.25 1.33
N ILE A 81 -17.18 -3.10 1.89
CA ILE A 81 -15.83 -2.55 1.93
C ILE A 81 -15.26 -2.77 3.32
N PRO A 82 -14.16 -3.53 3.45
CA PRO A 82 -13.49 -3.74 4.72
C PRO A 82 -13.12 -2.44 5.40
N SER A 83 -13.04 -2.49 6.72
CA SER A 83 -12.55 -1.36 7.52
C SER A 83 -11.70 -1.88 8.67
N TYR A 84 -10.64 -1.15 8.98
CA TYR A 84 -9.71 -1.48 10.05
C TYR A 84 -9.58 -0.33 11.04
N ASP A 85 -9.76 -0.61 12.33
CA ASP A 85 -9.57 0.39 13.38
C ASP A 85 -8.21 0.18 14.05
N LYS A 86 -7.29 1.11 13.78
CA LYS A 86 -5.93 1.14 14.31
C LYS A 86 -5.87 1.37 15.83
N ALA A 87 -6.93 1.87 16.46
CA ALA A 87 -6.98 2.18 17.89
C ALA A 87 -7.35 0.97 18.76
N LEU A 88 -8.00 -0.04 18.19
CA LEU A 88 -8.37 -1.27 18.91
C LEU A 88 -7.14 -1.99 19.47
N ASN A 89 -7.36 -2.86 20.46
CA ASN A 89 -6.32 -3.67 21.09
C ASN A 89 -5.11 -2.82 21.57
N ASN A 90 -5.38 -1.69 22.25
CA ASN A 90 -4.37 -0.73 22.73
C ASN A 90 -3.47 -0.19 21.59
N GLY A 91 -4.06 0.20 20.46
CA GLY A 91 -3.32 0.72 19.30
C GLY A 91 -2.68 -0.35 18.41
N ARG A 92 -2.84 -1.64 18.74
CA ARG A 92 -2.39 -2.76 17.90
C ARG A 92 -3.27 -2.95 16.68
N GLY A 93 -4.51 -2.47 16.75
CA GLY A 93 -5.50 -2.46 15.69
C GLY A 93 -6.29 -3.77 15.61
N ASP A 94 -7.42 -3.72 14.92
CA ASP A 94 -8.20 -4.89 14.50
C ASP A 94 -9.09 -4.57 13.30
N GLN A 95 -9.55 -5.61 12.61
CA GLN A 95 -10.63 -5.47 11.65
C GLN A 95 -11.91 -5.07 12.38
N VAL A 96 -12.61 -4.08 11.84
CA VAL A 96 -13.93 -3.67 12.31
C VAL A 96 -14.92 -4.83 12.04
N PRO A 97 -15.92 -5.08 12.90
CA PRO A 97 -16.96 -6.06 12.63
C PRO A 97 -17.65 -5.86 11.27
N ARG A 98 -17.93 -6.96 10.56
CA ARG A 98 -18.43 -6.93 9.17
C ARG A 98 -19.76 -6.21 8.98
N ASP A 99 -20.60 -6.17 10.00
CA ASP A 99 -21.89 -5.46 10.02
C ASP A 99 -21.74 -3.93 10.11
N GLN A 100 -20.54 -3.45 10.45
CA GLN A 100 -20.20 -2.03 10.48
C GLN A 100 -19.39 -1.59 9.25
N TRP A 101 -19.13 -2.51 8.32
CA TRP A 101 -18.48 -2.18 7.05
C TRP A 101 -19.38 -1.32 6.18
N LEU A 102 -18.78 -0.57 5.26
CA LEU A 102 -19.57 0.14 4.27
C LEU A 102 -20.20 -0.89 3.33
N HIS A 103 -21.53 -0.91 3.28
CA HIS A 103 -22.30 -1.73 2.36
C HIS A 103 -22.85 -0.88 1.22
N LEU A 104 -22.62 -1.30 -0.02
CA LEU A 104 -23.07 -0.56 -1.21
C LEU A 104 -23.52 -1.50 -2.32
N GLN A 105 -24.32 -0.96 -3.23
CA GLN A 105 -24.74 -1.64 -4.45
C GLN A 105 -24.19 -0.91 -5.65
N GLY A 106 -24.00 -1.64 -6.74
CA GLY A 106 -23.58 -1.05 -8.00
C GLY A 106 -24.67 -0.21 -8.66
N PRO A 107 -24.37 0.39 -9.82
CA PRO A 107 -23.07 0.29 -10.49
C PRO A 107 -21.97 1.18 -9.88
N VAL A 108 -20.70 0.82 -10.10
CA VAL A 108 -19.48 1.53 -9.67
C VAL A 108 -18.70 1.96 -10.92
N ASP A 109 -18.30 3.23 -10.99
CA ASP A 109 -17.57 3.75 -12.16
C ASP A 109 -16.06 3.73 -11.93
N VAL A 110 -15.61 4.08 -10.72
CA VAL A 110 -14.18 4.13 -10.35
C VAL A 110 -13.99 3.51 -8.97
N VAL A 111 -12.96 2.68 -8.85
CA VAL A 111 -12.45 2.19 -7.57
C VAL A 111 -11.10 2.86 -7.32
N LEU A 112 -11.00 3.68 -6.27
CA LEU A 112 -9.73 4.23 -5.81
C LEU A 112 -9.21 3.35 -4.67
N PHE A 113 -8.22 2.54 -5.01
CA PHE A 113 -7.46 1.76 -4.04
C PHE A 113 -6.09 2.41 -3.82
N GLU A 114 -5.73 2.65 -2.56
CA GLU A 114 -4.49 3.31 -2.20
C GLU A 114 -3.71 2.51 -1.15
N GLY A 115 -2.40 2.69 -1.14
CA GLY A 115 -1.52 2.08 -0.15
C GLY A 115 -0.07 2.44 -0.40
N TRP A 116 0.69 2.58 0.69
CA TRP A 116 2.06 3.11 0.67
C TRP A 116 3.08 2.20 -0.04
N SER A 117 2.83 0.88 -0.09
CA SER A 117 3.70 -0.12 -0.73
C SER A 117 3.12 -0.70 -2.02
N LEU A 118 2.00 -0.16 -2.52
CA LEU A 118 1.45 -0.62 -3.80
C LEU A 118 2.43 -0.28 -4.92
N GLY A 119 2.52 -1.17 -5.89
CA GLY A 119 3.44 -1.04 -7.03
C GLY A 119 4.86 -1.56 -6.78
N PHE A 120 5.25 -1.79 -5.52
CA PHE A 120 6.48 -2.51 -5.21
C PHE A 120 6.42 -3.94 -5.79
N LYS A 121 7.53 -4.42 -6.34
CA LYS A 121 7.67 -5.80 -6.83
C LYS A 121 8.82 -6.48 -6.11
N SER A 122 8.63 -7.77 -5.85
CA SER A 122 9.63 -8.67 -5.30
C SER A 122 10.90 -8.72 -6.17
N ILE A 123 12.03 -8.86 -5.50
CA ILE A 123 13.32 -9.12 -6.11
C ILE A 123 13.45 -10.63 -6.25
N ARG A 124 13.46 -11.13 -7.50
CA ARG A 124 13.49 -12.58 -7.79
C ARG A 124 14.85 -13.22 -7.55
N ASP A 125 15.93 -12.47 -7.79
CA ASP A 125 17.28 -12.94 -7.56
C ASP A 125 17.70 -12.64 -6.12
N GLN A 126 17.75 -13.67 -5.27
CA GLN A 126 18.18 -13.51 -3.87
C GLN A 126 19.61 -12.97 -3.77
N ALA A 127 20.49 -13.25 -4.73
CA ALA A 127 21.83 -12.68 -4.74
C ALA A 127 21.79 -11.16 -4.97
N GLN A 128 20.82 -10.67 -5.77
CA GLN A 128 20.58 -9.24 -5.94
C GLN A 128 20.10 -8.59 -4.64
N LEU A 129 19.18 -9.25 -3.90
CA LEU A 129 18.69 -8.74 -2.62
C LEU A 129 19.84 -8.64 -1.61
N GLU A 130 20.66 -9.69 -1.47
CA GLU A 130 21.83 -9.65 -0.57
C GLU A 130 22.88 -8.64 -1.03
N ALA A 131 23.08 -8.47 -2.33
CA ALA A 131 23.95 -7.42 -2.87
C ALA A 131 23.44 -6.02 -2.49
N ILE A 132 22.14 -5.73 -2.65
CA ILE A 132 21.55 -4.45 -2.24
C ILE A 132 21.72 -4.25 -0.73
N ARG A 133 21.45 -5.27 0.09
CA ARG A 133 21.60 -5.22 1.55
C ARG A 133 23.05 -4.97 1.98
N SER A 134 24.02 -5.62 1.32
CA SER A 134 25.44 -5.52 1.68
C SER A 134 26.10 -4.24 1.15
N THR A 135 25.63 -3.71 0.02
CA THR A 135 26.13 -2.47 -0.59
C THR A 135 25.36 -1.22 -0.16
N ALA A 136 24.30 -1.39 0.65
CA ALA A 136 23.67 -0.33 1.41
C ALA A 136 24.77 0.47 2.12
N THR A 137 25.14 1.63 1.56
CA THR A 137 26.25 2.48 2.02
C THR A 137 25.87 3.96 2.17
N PHE A 138 24.62 4.34 1.86
CA PHE A 138 24.10 5.72 1.94
C PHE A 138 23.19 5.96 3.16
N PRO A 139 23.58 6.78 4.16
CA PRO A 139 22.81 6.94 5.39
C PRO A 139 21.52 7.77 5.21
N PRO A 140 20.44 7.45 5.97
CA PRO A 140 20.32 6.33 6.89
C PRO A 140 19.85 5.05 6.19
N LEU A 141 20.56 3.93 6.40
CA LEU A 141 20.20 2.61 5.85
C LEU A 141 19.48 1.82 6.92
N HIS A 142 18.17 1.75 6.81
CA HIS A 142 17.36 0.96 7.71
C HIS A 142 17.40 -0.51 7.33
N LEU A 143 17.60 -0.82 6.05
CA LEU A 143 17.70 -2.18 5.52
C LEU A 143 18.78 -3.02 6.24
N ALA A 144 19.97 -2.44 6.44
CA ALA A 144 21.12 -3.14 7.04
C ALA A 144 20.91 -3.51 8.52
N LYS A 145 19.88 -2.97 9.18
CA LYS A 145 19.53 -3.28 10.58
C LYS A 145 18.77 -4.60 10.73
N HIS A 146 18.35 -5.20 9.61
CA HIS A 146 17.58 -6.44 9.58
C HIS A 146 18.39 -7.58 8.97
N SER A 147 18.11 -8.80 9.42
CA SER A 147 18.74 -10.00 8.84
C SER A 147 18.30 -10.19 7.39
N LEU A 148 19.15 -10.85 6.58
CA LEU A 148 18.79 -11.24 5.22
C LEU A 148 17.48 -12.05 5.20
N GLU A 149 17.37 -13.05 6.09
CA GLU A 149 16.17 -13.90 6.23
C GLU A 149 14.89 -13.08 6.48
N SER A 150 14.95 -12.04 7.32
CA SER A 150 13.78 -11.19 7.58
C SER A 150 13.35 -10.39 6.35
N LEU A 151 14.32 -9.98 5.52
CA LEU A 151 14.07 -9.23 4.28
C LEU A 151 13.57 -10.13 3.16
N GLU A 152 14.14 -11.33 3.03
CA GLU A 152 13.66 -12.38 2.13
C GLU A 152 12.21 -12.73 2.45
N TRP A 153 11.86 -12.87 3.73
CA TRP A 153 10.48 -13.14 4.13
C TRP A 153 9.50 -12.05 3.63
N VAL A 154 9.84 -10.77 3.82
CA VAL A 154 8.99 -9.66 3.35
C VAL A 154 8.93 -9.61 1.83
N ASN A 155 10.05 -9.90 1.16
CA ASN A 155 10.14 -9.97 -0.30
C ASN A 155 9.27 -11.09 -0.88
N GLU A 156 9.30 -12.28 -0.28
CA GLU A 156 8.43 -13.41 -0.66
C GLU A 156 6.96 -13.09 -0.40
N ALA A 157 6.64 -12.48 0.75
CA ALA A 157 5.27 -12.07 1.06
C ALA A 157 4.72 -11.03 0.06
N LEU A 158 5.58 -10.18 -0.50
CA LEU A 158 5.21 -9.20 -1.53
C LEU A 158 4.74 -9.86 -2.84
N GLU A 159 5.24 -11.06 -3.17
CA GLU A 159 4.82 -11.80 -4.37
C GLU A 159 3.32 -12.11 -4.39
N GLU A 160 2.71 -12.27 -3.21
CA GLU A 160 1.26 -12.50 -3.11
C GLU A 160 0.47 -11.27 -3.53
N TYR A 161 0.91 -10.05 -3.20
CA TYR A 161 0.26 -8.81 -3.63
C TYR A 161 0.34 -8.67 -5.16
N GLU A 162 1.50 -8.99 -5.73
CA GLU A 162 1.71 -9.00 -7.17
C GLU A 162 0.81 -9.98 -7.90
N ARG A 163 0.58 -11.15 -7.31
CA ARG A 163 -0.25 -12.21 -7.90
C ARG A 163 -1.73 -11.93 -7.71
N GLU A 164 -2.13 -11.46 -6.54
CA GLU A 164 -3.53 -11.47 -6.11
C GLU A 164 -4.20 -10.10 -6.24
N TRP A 165 -3.48 -8.99 -6.11
CA TRP A 165 -4.07 -7.65 -6.12
C TRP A 165 -3.75 -6.88 -7.39
N TYR A 166 -2.49 -6.89 -7.85
CA TYR A 166 -2.07 -6.09 -9.01
C TYR A 166 -2.81 -6.40 -10.32
N PRO A 167 -3.32 -7.62 -10.58
CA PRO A 167 -4.15 -7.88 -11.76
C PRO A 167 -5.46 -7.07 -11.82
N TYR A 168 -5.91 -6.51 -10.69
CA TYR A 168 -7.09 -5.67 -10.63
C TYR A 168 -6.80 -4.18 -10.92
N PHE A 169 -5.54 -3.80 -11.10
CA PHE A 169 -5.19 -2.40 -11.35
C PHE A 169 -5.27 -2.07 -12.83
N ASP A 170 -6.08 -1.08 -13.17
CA ASP A 170 -6.19 -0.56 -14.53
C ASP A 170 -5.22 0.60 -14.77
N ILE A 171 -5.08 1.49 -13.78
CA ILE A 171 -4.22 2.67 -13.80
C ILE A 171 -3.48 2.75 -12.45
N PHE A 172 -2.24 3.24 -12.47
CA PHE A 172 -1.45 3.44 -11.26
C PHE A 172 -0.95 4.89 -11.19
N VAL A 173 -1.22 5.56 -10.06
CA VAL A 173 -0.75 6.93 -9.79
C VAL A 173 0.21 6.89 -8.61
N HIS A 174 1.47 7.23 -8.87
CA HIS A 174 2.56 7.20 -7.90
C HIS A 174 2.90 8.62 -7.44
N LEU A 175 2.68 8.92 -6.15
CA LEU A 175 3.17 10.15 -5.53
C LEU A 175 4.62 9.96 -5.07
N SER A 176 5.55 10.57 -5.79
CA SER A 176 6.99 10.41 -5.61
C SER A 176 7.54 11.55 -4.76
N ALA A 177 7.98 11.21 -3.54
CA ALA A 177 8.66 12.15 -2.65
C ALA A 177 10.08 12.47 -3.16
N PRO A 178 10.62 13.66 -2.90
CA PRO A 178 11.92 14.07 -3.46
C PRO A 178 13.07 13.25 -2.88
N ASN A 179 12.97 12.81 -1.62
CA ASN A 179 13.93 11.90 -0.98
C ASN A 179 13.26 11.16 0.20
N LEU A 180 13.92 10.11 0.71
CA LEU A 180 13.38 9.29 1.80
C LEU A 180 13.30 10.06 3.14
N SER A 181 14.19 11.02 3.40
CA SER A 181 14.11 11.84 4.62
C SER A 181 12.83 12.69 4.67
N THR A 182 12.27 13.07 3.52
CA THR A 182 10.99 13.77 3.44
C THR A 182 9.84 12.94 4.04
N VAL A 183 9.90 11.61 3.97
CA VAL A 183 8.88 10.73 4.58
C VAL A 183 8.84 10.91 6.10
N PHE A 184 10.01 11.03 6.74
CA PHE A 184 10.12 11.31 8.17
C PHE A 184 9.52 12.67 8.52
N GLN A 185 9.88 13.70 7.75
CA GLN A 185 9.35 15.06 7.93
C GLN A 185 7.82 15.07 7.82
N TRP A 186 7.27 14.51 6.75
CA TRP A 186 5.84 14.50 6.51
C TRP A 186 5.07 13.73 7.58
N ARG A 187 5.62 12.61 8.07
CA ARG A 187 5.00 11.88 9.18
C ARG A 187 5.04 12.69 10.47
N ALA A 188 6.14 13.38 10.76
CA ALA A 188 6.25 14.25 11.93
C ALA A 188 5.26 15.42 11.87
N GLU A 189 5.07 16.03 10.70
CA GLU A 189 4.05 17.07 10.48
C GLU A 189 2.65 16.55 10.77
N GLN A 190 2.31 15.37 10.22
CA GLN A 190 1.01 14.73 10.45
C GLN A 190 0.77 14.43 11.94
N GLU A 191 1.79 13.95 12.64
CA GLU A 191 1.67 13.64 14.08
C GLU A 191 1.51 14.90 14.93
N ARG A 192 2.21 16.00 14.60
CA ARG A 192 2.02 17.31 15.26
C ARG A 192 0.60 17.83 15.08
N ASP A 193 0.02 17.67 13.90
CA ASP A 193 -1.37 18.07 13.65
C ASP A 193 -2.38 17.18 14.40
N LEU A 194 -2.08 15.89 14.55
CA LEU A 194 -2.88 14.98 15.37
C LEU A 194 -2.84 15.41 16.84
N TRP A 195 -1.65 15.72 17.38
CA TRP A 195 -1.48 16.27 18.73
C TRP A 195 -2.30 17.54 18.94
N ARG A 196 -2.26 18.49 17.99
CA ARG A 196 -3.06 19.73 18.07
C ARG A 196 -4.55 19.47 18.13
N LYS A 197 -5.04 18.43 17.44
CA LYS A 197 -6.48 18.11 17.34
C LYS A 197 -6.98 17.24 18.50
N LYS A 198 -6.17 16.31 18.99
CA LYS A 198 -6.60 15.26 19.96
C LYS A 198 -5.88 15.31 21.30
N GLY A 199 -4.81 16.09 21.43
CA GLY A 199 -4.02 16.19 22.66
C GLY A 199 -3.22 14.92 23.00
N ALA A 200 -3.08 13.99 22.05
CA ALA A 200 -2.34 12.75 22.20
C ALA A 200 -1.79 12.29 20.84
N GLY A 201 -0.64 11.60 20.87
CA GLY A 201 0.06 11.08 19.70
C GLY A 201 1.44 10.54 20.08
N MET A 202 2.24 10.19 19.08
CA MET A 202 3.62 9.77 19.23
C MET A 202 4.56 10.97 19.48
N SER A 203 5.66 10.74 20.21
CA SER A 203 6.79 11.68 20.26
C SER A 203 7.54 11.72 18.93
N GLU A 204 8.45 12.68 18.74
CA GLU A 204 9.28 12.75 17.52
C GLU A 204 10.16 11.50 17.36
N GLU A 205 10.70 10.98 18.46
CA GLU A 205 11.49 9.73 18.47
C GLU A 205 10.61 8.54 18.08
N GLN A 206 9.41 8.43 18.65
CA GLN A 206 8.46 7.37 18.30
C GLN A 206 8.01 7.44 16.84
N VAL A 207 7.83 8.65 16.29
CA VAL A 207 7.57 8.84 14.85
C VAL A 207 8.75 8.35 14.03
N SER A 208 9.98 8.70 14.41
CA SER A 208 11.19 8.27 13.72
C SER A 208 11.33 6.74 13.73
N GLU A 209 11.16 6.11 14.89
CA GLU A 209 11.17 4.64 15.03
C GLU A 209 10.03 3.97 14.24
N PHE A 210 8.84 4.57 14.23
CA PHE A 210 7.71 4.10 13.45
C PHE A 210 8.05 4.12 11.95
N VAL A 211 8.50 5.25 11.42
CA VAL A 211 8.83 5.42 10.00
C VAL A 211 10.00 4.52 9.60
N ALA A 212 11.01 4.38 10.47
CA ALA A 212 12.17 3.52 10.28
C ALA A 212 11.82 2.07 9.98
N ARG A 213 10.67 1.56 10.45
CA ARG A 213 10.20 0.19 10.16
C ARG A 213 9.77 -0.01 8.70
N PHE A 214 9.36 1.05 8.01
CA PHE A 214 8.91 1.00 6.62
C PHE A 214 10.05 1.23 5.63
N MET A 215 11.12 1.90 6.08
CA MET A 215 12.27 2.26 5.24
C MET A 215 12.94 1.08 4.52
N PRO A 216 13.09 -0.12 5.10
CA PRO A 216 13.66 -1.26 4.36
C PRO A 216 12.92 -1.57 3.05
N ALA A 217 11.59 -1.43 3.01
CA ALA A 217 10.81 -1.64 1.80
C ALA A 217 11.01 -0.52 0.78
N TYR A 218 11.07 0.74 1.23
CA TYR A 218 11.42 1.85 0.34
C TYR A 218 12.82 1.67 -0.27
N GLU A 219 13.80 1.31 0.55
CA GLU A 219 15.20 1.09 0.13
C GLU A 219 15.32 -0.07 -0.87
N LEU A 220 14.52 -1.13 -0.74
CA LEU A 220 14.55 -2.28 -1.66
C LEU A 220 13.77 -2.05 -2.96
N TYR A 221 12.57 -1.48 -2.88
CA TYR A 221 11.59 -1.59 -3.97
C TYR A 221 11.28 -0.28 -4.69
N LEU A 222 11.51 0.88 -4.03
CA LEU A 222 11.10 2.17 -4.58
C LEU A 222 11.86 2.53 -5.86
N GLU A 223 13.17 2.24 -5.92
CA GLU A 223 13.98 2.58 -7.08
C GLU A 223 13.49 1.90 -8.36
N ARG A 224 13.02 0.64 -8.26
CA ARG A 224 12.35 -0.01 -9.39
C ARG A 224 11.06 0.72 -9.76
N LEU A 225 10.19 1.01 -8.79
CA LEU A 225 8.90 1.65 -9.04
C LEU A 225 9.03 3.04 -9.67
N LYS A 226 10.10 3.78 -9.37
CA LYS A 226 10.37 5.09 -10.00
C LYS A 226 10.65 4.98 -11.49
N HIS A 227 11.25 3.89 -11.96
CA HIS A 227 11.82 3.79 -13.31
C HIS A 227 11.14 2.77 -14.21
N GLU A 228 10.37 1.85 -13.64
CA GLU A 228 9.68 0.80 -14.40
C GLU A 228 8.18 0.84 -14.14
N SER A 229 7.40 0.74 -15.22
CA SER A 229 5.95 0.61 -15.11
C SER A 229 5.56 -0.58 -14.23
N LEU A 230 4.53 -0.39 -13.39
CA LEU A 230 3.89 -1.50 -12.68
C LEU A 230 3.37 -2.56 -13.66
N PHE A 231 2.86 -2.08 -14.81
CA PHE A 231 2.27 -2.88 -15.87
C PHE A 231 3.30 -3.45 -16.85
N ARG A 232 4.59 -3.16 -16.65
CA ARG A 232 5.63 -3.81 -17.45
C ARG A 232 5.60 -5.31 -17.15
N ASP A 233 5.32 -6.10 -18.19
CA ASP A 233 5.37 -7.55 -18.12
C ASP A 233 6.77 -7.96 -17.67
N GLY A 234 6.87 -8.53 -16.47
CA GLY A 234 7.91 -9.53 -16.26
C GLY A 234 7.58 -10.66 -17.22
N ALA A 235 8.56 -11.17 -17.96
CA ALA A 235 8.44 -12.05 -19.13
C ALA A 235 7.68 -13.40 -18.94
N ASP A 236 6.71 -13.51 -18.03
CA ASP A 236 6.13 -14.79 -17.62
C ASP A 236 4.71 -14.72 -17.00
N ARG A 237 3.88 -13.71 -17.30
CA ARG A 237 2.46 -13.75 -16.91
C ARG A 237 1.54 -13.46 -18.09
N THR A 238 0.54 -14.32 -18.23
CA THR A 238 -0.43 -14.42 -19.32
C THR A 238 -1.24 -13.12 -19.44
N PRO A 239 -1.55 -12.66 -20.67
CA PRO A 239 -2.20 -11.37 -20.89
C PRO A 239 -3.69 -11.46 -20.54
N ALA A 240 -4.05 -11.01 -19.34
CA ALA A 240 -5.43 -10.68 -19.04
C ALA A 240 -5.64 -9.20 -19.40
N ARG A 241 -6.02 -8.99 -20.67
CA ARG A 241 -6.34 -7.72 -21.39
C ARG A 241 -5.22 -7.28 -22.35
N ASP A 242 -5.57 -7.24 -23.63
CA ASP A 242 -4.84 -6.70 -24.80
C ASP A 242 -4.49 -5.19 -24.71
N ALA A 243 -4.22 -4.68 -23.50
CA ALA A 243 -3.93 -3.28 -23.27
C ALA A 243 -2.41 -3.08 -23.10
N SER A 244 -1.82 -2.28 -23.99
CA SER A 244 -0.44 -1.81 -23.85
C SER A 244 -0.16 -1.32 -22.42
N ALA A 245 1.00 -1.67 -21.86
CA ALA A 245 1.47 -1.12 -20.59
C ALA A 245 1.67 0.41 -20.64
N ALA A 246 1.79 0.97 -21.85
CA ALA A 246 2.07 2.38 -22.07
C ALA A 246 0.94 3.27 -21.53
N GLY A 247 1.33 4.34 -20.83
CA GLY A 247 0.42 5.39 -20.36
C GLY A 247 -0.43 5.02 -19.13
N ARG A 248 -0.23 3.85 -18.53
CA ARG A 248 -1.02 3.37 -17.39
C ARG A 248 -0.41 3.69 -16.03
N HIS A 249 0.88 4.04 -15.96
CA HIS A 249 1.56 4.44 -14.73
C HIS A 249 1.96 5.92 -14.81
N LEU A 250 1.33 6.78 -14.02
CA LEU A 250 1.64 8.20 -13.87
C LEU A 250 2.39 8.44 -12.56
N ARG A 251 3.63 8.95 -12.63
CA ARG A 251 4.39 9.43 -11.48
C ARG A 251 4.25 10.94 -11.35
N LEU A 252 3.89 11.39 -10.16
CA LEU A 252 3.82 12.79 -9.76
C LEU A 252 4.98 13.07 -8.82
N ASP A 253 6.00 13.78 -9.29
CA ASP A 253 7.15 14.15 -8.48
C ASP A 253 6.80 15.41 -7.67
N LEU A 254 6.95 15.33 -6.35
CA LEU A 254 6.58 16.36 -5.41
C LEU A 254 7.83 17.01 -4.79
N ASP A 255 7.71 18.26 -4.36
CA ASP A 255 8.70 18.88 -3.47
C ASP A 255 8.41 18.59 -1.99
N GLU A 256 9.23 19.13 -1.08
CA GLU A 256 9.04 18.96 0.37
C GLU A 256 7.75 19.62 0.89
N GLY A 257 7.23 20.61 0.18
CA GLY A 257 5.95 21.27 0.44
C GLY A 257 4.73 20.47 -0.01
N ARG A 258 4.94 19.34 -0.72
CA ARG A 258 3.93 18.52 -1.41
C ARG A 258 3.35 19.21 -2.65
N ASP A 259 4.03 20.23 -3.17
CA ASP A 259 3.66 20.88 -4.43
C ASP A 259 4.16 20.03 -5.61
N LEU A 260 3.39 20.02 -6.69
CA LEU A 260 3.70 19.24 -7.89
C LEU A 260 4.86 19.90 -8.66
N LEU A 261 5.97 19.18 -8.81
CA LEU A 261 7.12 19.62 -9.60
C LEU A 261 7.02 19.16 -11.06
N SER A 262 6.69 17.89 -11.27
CA SER A 262 6.60 17.31 -12.61
C SER A 262 5.69 16.08 -12.65
N THR A 263 5.30 15.72 -13.86
CA THR A 263 4.51 14.51 -14.15
C THR A 263 5.23 13.67 -15.18
N THR A 264 5.39 12.38 -14.92
CA THR A 264 6.08 11.45 -15.83
C THR A 264 5.20 10.23 -16.08
N LEU A 265 4.98 9.85 -17.33
CA LEU A 265 4.44 8.53 -17.66
C LEU A 265 5.60 7.53 -17.60
N VAL A 266 5.49 6.55 -16.70
CA VAL A 266 6.50 5.51 -16.52
C VAL A 266 6.15 4.35 -17.46
N GLU A 267 7.11 3.94 -18.28
CA GLU A 267 6.97 2.87 -19.28
C GLU A 267 7.56 1.52 -18.81
#